data_AF-A0A6G3Y1Y7-F1
#
_entry.id   AF-A0A6G3Y1Y7-F1
#
_cell.length_a   1.000
_cell.length_b   1.000
_cell.length_c   1.000
_cell.angle_alpha   90.00
_cell.angle_beta   90.00
_cell.angle_gamma   90.00
#
_symmetry.space_group_name_H-M   'P 1'
#
loop_
_entity.id
_entity.type
_entity.pdbx_description
1 polymer ?
#
loop_
_entity_poly.entity_id
_entity_poly.type
_entity_poly.pdbx_seq_one_letter_code
_entity_poly.pdbx_strand_id
1 'polypeptide(L)'
;AGVSLYTVVLSAWATVLGRQNAERRFAVATAVDVRADHGLGDREPVIGCFVNTVPVVVDMDPGRTTAATWQSVAGAVAAALDDRLRPYSDHASWMRGTYGSGVP
;
A
#
# COMPACT_ATOMS: atom_id res chain seq x y z
N ALA A 1 -12.96 -0.56 -14.74
CA ALA A 1 -12.80 -0.08 -13.35
C ALA A 1 -11.92 1.17 -13.38
N GLY A 2 -12.39 2.30 -12.83
CA GLY A 2 -11.58 3.53 -12.77
C GLY A 2 -10.59 3.46 -11.62
N VAL A 3 -9.41 2.87 -11.85
CA VAL A 3 -8.33 2.73 -10.85
C VAL A 3 -7.03 3.31 -11.39
N SER A 4 -6.08 3.64 -10.50
CA SER A 4 -4.78 4.17 -10.90
C SER A 4 -3.92 3.13 -11.63
N LEU A 5 -2.98 3.59 -12.47
CA LEU A 5 -1.99 2.70 -13.10
C LEU A 5 -1.18 1.94 -12.06
N TYR A 6 -0.81 2.60 -10.96
CA TYR A 6 -0.12 1.97 -9.83
C TYR A 6 -0.91 0.76 -9.30
N THR A 7 -2.22 0.88 -9.12
CA THR A 7 -3.09 -0.24 -8.68
C THR A 7 -3.03 -1.42 -9.64
N VAL A 8 -3.08 -1.15 -10.95
CA VAL A 8 -3.04 -2.20 -11.98
C VAL A 8 -1.71 -2.94 -11.94
N VAL A 9 -0.60 -2.21 -11.91
CA VAL A 9 0.75 -2.78 -11.86
C VAL A 9 0.96 -3.57 -10.58
N LEU A 10 0.57 -3.03 -9.43
CA LEU A 10 0.67 -3.69 -8.13
C LEU A 10 -0.14 -5.00 -8.10
N SER A 11 -1.37 -4.98 -8.64
CA SER A 11 -2.22 -6.16 -8.74
C SER A 11 -1.60 -7.24 -9.65
N ALA A 12 -1.02 -6.83 -10.78
CA ALA A 12 -0.35 -7.75 -11.69
C ALA A 12 0.89 -8.38 -11.04
N TRP A 13 1.71 -7.58 -10.38
CA TRP A 13 2.88 -8.04 -9.63
C TRP A 13 2.49 -9.04 -8.53
N ALA A 14 1.49 -8.72 -7.71
CA ALA A 14 1.01 -9.62 -6.65
C ALA A 14 0.43 -10.92 -7.20
N THR A 15 -0.23 -10.88 -8.36
CA THR A 15 -0.73 -12.08 -9.06
C THR A 15 0.44 -12.99 -9.47
N VAL A 16 1.50 -12.42 -10.04
CA VAL A 16 2.68 -13.18 -10.47
C VAL A 16 3.39 -13.82 -9.28
N LEU A 17 3.54 -13.10 -8.17
CA LEU A 17 4.16 -13.65 -6.96
C LEU A 17 3.29 -14.72 -6.30
N GLY A 18 1.99 -14.52 -6.21
CA GLY A 18 1.09 -15.52 -5.62
C GLY A 18 1.09 -16.85 -6.36
N ARG A 19 1.33 -16.83 -7.68
CA ARG A 19 1.50 -18.03 -8.48
C ARG A 19 2.83 -18.76 -8.20
N GLN A 20 3.87 -18.07 -7.74
CA GLN A 20 5.18 -18.65 -7.47
C GLN A 20 5.33 -19.14 -6.02
N ASN A 21 4.74 -18.42 -5.07
CA ASN A 21 4.98 -18.63 -3.63
C ASN A 21 3.87 -19.42 -2.92
N ALA A 22 2.83 -19.86 -3.63
CA ALA A 22 1.61 -20.46 -3.06
C ALA A 22 0.93 -19.58 -1.98
N GLU A 23 1.17 -18.27 -2.08
CA GLU A 23 0.73 -17.28 -1.11
C GLU A 23 -0.22 -16.28 -1.77
N ARG A 24 -1.13 -15.70 -0.98
CA ARG A 24 -2.18 -14.83 -1.51
C ARG A 24 -2.19 -13.43 -0.92
N ARG A 25 -1.47 -13.19 0.17
CA ARG A 25 -1.49 -11.91 0.87
C ARG A 25 -0.09 -11.36 0.97
N PHE A 26 0.15 -10.19 0.39
CA PHE A 26 1.49 -9.59 0.35
C PHE A 26 1.48 -8.22 0.99
N ALA A 27 2.45 -7.94 1.86
CA ALA A 27 2.71 -6.60 2.36
C ALA A 27 3.76 -5.91 1.47
N VAL A 28 3.40 -4.79 0.86
CA VAL A 28 4.25 -4.03 -0.04
C VAL A 28 4.57 -2.67 0.58
N ALA A 29 5.86 -2.44 0.84
CA ALA A 29 6.36 -1.15 1.29
C ALA A 29 6.24 -0.13 0.15
N THR A 30 5.46 0.93 0.37
CA THR A 30 5.15 1.95 -0.63
C THR A 30 5.63 3.32 -0.14
N ALA A 31 6.57 3.92 -0.87
CA ALA A 31 7.03 5.27 -0.59
C ALA A 31 5.97 6.31 -0.99
N VAL A 32 5.68 7.24 -0.09
CA VAL A 32 4.65 8.28 -0.24
C VAL A 32 5.22 9.63 0.18
N ASP A 33 4.81 10.67 -0.54
CA ASP A 33 5.16 12.05 -0.22
C ASP A 33 4.20 12.59 0.84
N VAL A 34 4.74 13.22 1.88
CA VAL A 34 3.99 13.89 2.97
C VAL A 34 4.22 15.40 3.03
N ARG A 35 4.83 16.01 2.01
CA ARG A 35 5.07 17.47 1.95
C ARG A 35 3.79 18.29 2.12
N ALA A 36 2.73 17.93 1.39
CA ALA A 36 1.47 18.64 1.43
C ALA A 36 0.86 18.63 2.84
N ASP A 37 0.98 17.50 3.55
CA ASP A 37 0.48 17.33 4.91
C ASP A 37 1.24 18.20 5.94
N HIS A 38 2.49 18.56 5.65
CA HIS A 38 3.28 19.52 6.43
C HIS A 38 3.09 20.97 5.96
N GLY A 39 2.13 21.24 5.07
CA GLY A 39 1.88 22.58 4.53
C GLY A 39 2.96 23.07 3.56
N LEU A 40 3.70 22.15 2.93
CA LEU A 40 4.79 22.43 2.00
C LEU A 40 4.42 22.19 0.52
N GLY A 41 3.15 21.91 0.21
CA GLY A 41 2.70 21.56 -1.15
C GLY A 41 2.94 22.66 -2.19
N ASP A 42 2.79 23.93 -1.80
CA ASP A 42 2.87 25.10 -2.69
C ASP A 42 3.95 26.12 -2.28
N ARG A 43 4.86 25.73 -1.37
CA ARG A 43 5.91 26.63 -0.83
C ARG A 43 7.23 26.49 -1.59
N GLU A 44 8.10 27.49 -1.43
CA GLU A 44 9.48 27.51 -1.94
C GLU A 44 10.17 26.15 -1.71
N PRO A 45 10.95 25.60 -2.66
CA PRO A 45 11.60 24.30 -2.54
C PRO A 45 12.42 24.16 -1.25
N VAL A 46 11.89 23.38 -0.30
CA VAL A 46 12.56 23.03 0.95
C VAL A 46 13.31 21.71 0.80
N ILE A 47 14.59 21.70 1.15
CA ILE A 47 15.40 20.47 1.25
C ILE A 47 15.06 19.77 2.57
N GLY A 48 14.60 18.52 2.50
CA GLY A 48 14.25 17.71 3.68
C GLY A 48 13.78 16.30 3.32
N CYS A 49 13.64 15.44 4.35
CA CYS A 49 13.10 14.09 4.21
C CYS A 49 11.58 14.11 4.41
N PHE A 50 10.84 14.09 3.30
CA PHE A 50 9.37 14.09 3.29
C PHE A 50 8.79 12.81 2.69
N VAL A 51 9.59 11.74 2.66
CA VAL A 51 9.13 10.41 2.28
C VAL A 51 8.72 9.68 3.55
N ASN A 52 7.54 9.09 3.53
CA ASN A 52 7.18 8.01 4.45
C ASN A 52 7.01 6.71 3.66
N THR A 53 7.20 5.57 4.30
CA THR A 53 7.00 4.27 3.66
C THR A 53 5.86 3.57 4.35
N VAL A 54 4.69 3.55 3.69
CA VAL A 54 3.48 2.93 4.21
C VAL A 54 3.35 1.50 3.69
N PRO A 55 2.84 0.58 4.52
CA PRO A 55 2.56 -0.76 4.05
C PRO A 55 1.19 -0.86 3.36
N VAL A 56 1.20 -1.32 2.12
CA VAL A 56 0.00 -1.71 1.39
C VAL A 56 -0.13 -3.22 1.44
N VAL A 57 -1.14 -3.72 2.13
CA VAL A 57 -1.42 -5.17 2.20
C VAL A 57 -2.43 -5.53 1.14
N VAL A 58 -2.02 -6.32 0.15
CA VAL A 58 -2.87 -6.79 -0.94
C VAL A 58 -3.29 -8.24 -0.72
N ASP A 59 -4.54 -8.57 -1.05
CA ASP A 59 -5.11 -9.92 -0.92
C ASP A 59 -5.66 -10.40 -2.26
N MET A 60 -5.02 -11.45 -2.79
CA MET A 60 -5.24 -12.04 -4.11
C MET A 60 -6.10 -13.29 -3.98
N ASP A 61 -7.38 -13.06 -3.72
CA ASP A 61 -8.40 -14.12 -3.68
C ASP A 61 -8.67 -14.66 -5.11
N PRO A 62 -8.41 -15.95 -5.39
CA PRO A 62 -8.61 -16.54 -6.71
C PRO A 62 -10.10 -16.62 -7.12
N GLY A 63 -11.04 -16.45 -6.19
CA GLY A 63 -12.46 -16.38 -6.47
C GLY A 63 -12.94 -15.00 -6.98
N ARG A 64 -12.10 -13.96 -6.89
CA ARG A 64 -12.48 -12.60 -7.33
C ARG A 64 -12.30 -12.41 -8.83
N THR A 65 -13.22 -11.67 -9.44
CA THR A 65 -13.04 -11.16 -10.80
C THR A 65 -11.87 -10.17 -10.84
N THR A 66 -11.21 -10.03 -11.99
CA THR A 66 -10.10 -9.07 -12.16
C THR A 66 -10.49 -7.64 -11.75
N ALA A 67 -11.72 -7.21 -12.10
CA ALA A 67 -12.22 -5.89 -11.74
C ALA A 67 -12.40 -5.73 -10.22
N ALA A 68 -12.92 -6.75 -9.54
CA ALA A 68 -13.06 -6.74 -8.08
C ALA A 68 -11.69 -6.77 -7.37
N THR A 69 -10.71 -7.51 -7.92
CA THR A 69 -9.33 -7.51 -7.43
C THR A 69 -8.72 -6.11 -7.51
N TRP A 70 -8.83 -5.43 -8.66
CA TRP A 70 -8.32 -4.07 -8.80
C TRP A 70 -9.01 -3.08 -7.86
N GLN A 71 -10.32 -3.19 -7.65
CA GLN A 71 -11.04 -2.35 -6.68
C GLN A 71 -10.57 -2.61 -5.24
N SER A 72 -10.36 -3.88 -4.88
CA SER A 72 -9.83 -4.25 -3.57
C SER A 72 -8.43 -3.69 -3.34
N VAL A 73 -7.54 -3.78 -4.34
CA VAL A 73 -6.18 -3.23 -4.23
C VAL A 73 -6.23 -1.70 -4.20
N ALA A 74 -7.07 -1.06 -5.01
CA ALA A 74 -7.25 0.40 -4.95
C ALA A 74 -7.71 0.86 -3.57
N GLY A 75 -8.64 0.13 -2.94
CA GLY A 75 -9.09 0.39 -1.57
C GLY A 75 -7.98 0.24 -0.54
N ALA A 76 -7.15 -0.79 -0.65
CA ALA A 76 -6.00 -0.99 0.23
C ALA A 76 -4.95 0.13 0.08
N VAL A 77 -4.68 0.58 -1.16
CA VAL A 77 -3.80 1.72 -1.42
C VAL A 77 -4.38 3.01 -0.84
N ALA A 78 -5.67 3.28 -1.05
CA ALA A 78 -6.33 4.46 -0.50
C ALA A 78 -6.25 4.48 1.03
N ALA A 79 -6.56 3.35 1.69
CA ALA A 79 -6.47 3.24 3.15
C ALA A 79 -5.04 3.48 3.67
N ALA A 80 -4.03 2.98 2.96
CA ALA A 80 -2.63 3.22 3.33
C ALA A 80 -2.24 4.70 3.13
N LEU A 81 -2.77 5.37 2.10
CA LEU A 81 -2.55 6.79 1.86
C LEU A 81 -3.29 7.66 2.88
N ASP A 82 -4.47 7.27 3.36
CA ASP A 82 -5.19 7.99 4.40
C ASP A 82 -4.44 7.98 5.74
N ASP A 83 -3.68 6.92 6.01
CA ASP A 83 -2.87 6.75 7.22
C ASP A 83 -1.38 7.09 7.02
N ARG A 84 -1.04 7.85 5.96
CA ARG A 84 0.36 8.08 5.54
C ARG A 84 1.24 8.86 6.49
N LEU A 85 0.67 9.44 7.54
CA LEU A 85 1.40 10.18 8.56
C LEU A 85 1.76 9.33 9.78
N ARG A 86 1.33 8.06 9.83
CA ARG A 86 1.75 7.15 10.88
C ARG A 86 3.29 7.08 10.90
N PRO A 87 3.93 7.28 12.07
CA PRO A 87 5.37 7.15 12.19
C PRO A 87 5.84 5.77 11.73
N TYR A 88 6.95 5.72 10.99
CA TYR A 88 7.49 4.46 10.48
C TYR A 88 7.72 3.40 11.58
N SER A 89 8.15 3.85 12.77
CA SER A 89 8.36 3.02 13.96
C SER A 89 7.13 2.22 14.38
N ASP A 90 5.94 2.72 14.06
CA ASP A 90 4.67 2.18 14.53
C ASP A 90 4.08 1.18 13.53
N HIS A 91 4.61 1.10 12.30
CA HIS A 91 4.09 0.17 11.29
C HIS A 91 4.23 -1.28 11.73
N ALA A 92 5.34 -1.66 12.38
CA ALA A 92 5.56 -3.04 12.78
C ALA A 92 4.59 -3.50 13.88
N SER A 93 4.29 -2.64 14.87
CA SER A 93 3.31 -2.94 15.91
C SER A 93 1.88 -2.94 15.36
N TRP A 94 1.56 -1.98 14.49
CA TRP A 94 0.27 -1.91 13.81
C TRP A 94 0.00 -3.12 12.92
N MET A 95 0.99 -3.56 12.13
CA MET A 95 0.88 -4.74 11.27
C MET A 95 0.56 -5.99 12.09
N ARG A 96 1.28 -6.20 13.20
CA ARG A 96 1.04 -7.34 14.10
C ARG A 96 -0.35 -7.30 14.73
N GLY A 97 -0.87 -6.12 15.07
CA GLY A 97 -2.21 -5.96 15.62
C GLY A 97 -3.32 -6.19 14.59
N THR A 98 -3.12 -5.74 13.35
CA THR A 98 -4.15 -5.77 12.30
C THR A 98 -4.19 -7.12 11.56
N TYR A 99 -3.03 -7.73 11.33
CA TYR A 99 -2.89 -8.94 10.51
C TYR A 99 -2.34 -10.15 11.29
N GLY A 100 -2.10 -10.01 12.59
CA GLY A 100 -1.50 -11.05 13.43
C GLY A 100 0.01 -11.23 13.16
N SER A 101 0.61 -12.27 13.73
CA SER A 101 1.99 -12.69 13.42
C SER A 101 2.11 -13.37 12.04
N GLY A 102 1.02 -13.43 11.28
CA GLY A 102 0.89 -14.13 10.00
C GLY A 102 0.75 -13.16 8.82
N VAL A 103 1.63 -12.16 8.75
CA VAL A 103 2.10 -11.72 7.43
C VAL A 103 3.21 -12.71 7.09
N PRO A 104 3.10 -13.50 6.01
CA PRO A 104 4.21 -14.35 5.60
C PRO A 104 5.39 -13.51 5.08
#